data_AF-A0A959HLD7-F1
#
_entry.id   AF-A0A959HLD7-F1
#
_cell.length_a   1.000
_cell.length_b   1.000
_cell.length_c   1.000
_cell.angle_alpha   90.00
_cell.angle_beta   90.00
_cell.angle_gamma   90.00
#
_symmetry.space_group_name_H-M   'P 1'
#
loop_
_entity.id
_entity.type
_entity.pdbx_description
1 polymer ?
#
loop_
_entity_poly.entity_id
_entity_poly.type
_entity_poly.pdbx_seq_one_letter_code
_entity_poly.pdbx_strand_id
1 'polypeptide(L)'
;MSIRHLKLKDLDEKFIRELQSEHYDEDTEVVIHVHPRPVGEILSEETFWQIIDLLDWDQEGDDEAVVEPVTAHLAKLPVALIYQFLDKLSEKLYQLDTRAHAENSGDNAYRPNAHFSVDLFLYDRCCVVANGRQFFEEVLADPTLMPEDLSFEPLLYVASDAYERKTGKPMENYLPTYNYETFSNLEGWEEV
;
A
#
# COMPACT_ATOMS: atom_id res chain seq x y z
N MET A 1 1.33 5.37 -16.26
CA MET A 1 1.38 3.90 -16.12
C MET A 1 -0.07 3.42 -16.08
N SER A 2 -0.44 2.44 -16.92
CA SER A 2 -1.79 1.88 -16.94
C SER A 2 -1.73 0.49 -16.33
N ILE A 3 -2.44 0.26 -15.22
CA ILE A 3 -2.47 -1.04 -14.53
C ILE A 3 -3.83 -1.68 -14.80
N ARG A 4 -3.82 -2.89 -15.37
CA ARG A 4 -5.03 -3.67 -15.65
C ARG A 4 -5.03 -4.95 -14.85
N HIS A 5 -6.01 -5.11 -13.98
CA HIS A 5 -6.25 -6.36 -13.27
C HIS A 5 -7.07 -7.30 -14.14
N LEU A 6 -6.47 -8.42 -14.52
CA LEU A 6 -7.09 -9.43 -15.36
C LEU A 6 -6.94 -10.79 -14.69
N LYS A 7 -8.01 -11.58 -14.61
CA LYS A 7 -7.87 -12.97 -14.20
C LYS A 7 -7.12 -13.72 -15.30
N LEU A 8 -6.23 -14.63 -14.92
CA LEU A 8 -5.44 -15.39 -15.90
C LEU A 8 -6.30 -16.11 -16.96
N LYS A 9 -7.51 -16.55 -16.60
CA LYS A 9 -8.46 -17.19 -17.52
C LYS A 9 -9.04 -16.25 -18.59
N ASP A 10 -8.98 -14.95 -18.36
CA ASP A 10 -9.50 -13.91 -19.23
C ASP A 10 -8.36 -13.29 -20.08
N LEU A 11 -7.11 -13.78 -19.93
CA LEU A 11 -5.98 -13.46 -20.80
C LEU A 11 -6.07 -14.27 -22.09
N ASP A 12 -6.66 -13.67 -23.13
CA ASP A 12 -6.85 -14.29 -24.43
C ASP A 12 -6.32 -13.42 -25.58
N GLU A 13 -6.37 -13.97 -26.79
CA GLU A 13 -5.91 -13.29 -28.00
C GLU A 13 -6.70 -12.01 -28.28
N LYS A 14 -8.00 -12.00 -27.91
CA LYS A 14 -8.85 -10.84 -28.13
C LYS A 14 -8.40 -9.67 -27.24
N PHE A 15 -8.15 -9.91 -25.96
CA PHE A 15 -7.63 -8.92 -25.03
C PHE A 15 -6.28 -8.36 -25.50
N ILE A 16 -5.36 -9.22 -25.96
CA ILE A 16 -4.05 -8.77 -26.47
C ILE A 16 -4.23 -7.85 -27.69
N ARG A 17 -5.14 -8.19 -28.61
CA ARG A 17 -5.43 -7.35 -29.79
C ARG A 17 -6.06 -6.01 -29.41
N GLU A 18 -6.96 -6.02 -28.42
CA GLU A 18 -7.55 -4.79 -27.86
C GLU A 18 -6.47 -3.90 -27.24
N LEU A 19 -5.58 -4.48 -26.43
CA LEU A 19 -4.46 -3.77 -25.82
C LEU A 19 -3.53 -3.16 -26.88
N GLN A 20 -3.22 -3.87 -27.95
CA GLN A 20 -2.42 -3.36 -29.07
C GLN A 20 -3.10 -2.24 -29.88
N SER A 21 -4.44 -2.17 -29.83
CA SER A 21 -5.22 -1.17 -30.57
C SER A 21 -5.44 0.14 -29.80
N GLU A 22 -5.25 0.10 -28.48
CA GLU A 22 -5.12 1.29 -27.66
C GLU A 22 -3.85 2.04 -28.05
N HIS A 23 -3.85 3.38 -27.93
CA HIS A 23 -2.83 4.28 -28.47
C HIS A 23 -1.46 4.19 -27.78
N TYR A 24 -0.87 2.99 -27.76
CA TYR A 24 0.50 2.71 -27.34
C TYR A 24 1.42 2.77 -28.57
N ASP A 25 2.66 3.21 -28.36
CA ASP A 25 3.68 3.27 -29.41
C ASP A 25 4.39 1.91 -29.58
N GLU A 26 5.25 1.81 -30.60
CA GLU A 26 6.00 0.58 -30.90
C GLU A 26 7.07 0.23 -29.84
N ASP A 27 7.43 1.19 -28.99
CA ASP A 27 8.41 1.04 -27.92
C ASP A 27 7.75 0.71 -26.56
N THR A 28 6.43 0.55 -26.53
CA THR A 28 5.68 0.30 -25.29
C THR A 28 5.98 -1.10 -24.76
N GLU A 29 6.59 -1.18 -23.58
CA GLU A 29 6.84 -2.42 -22.86
C GLU A 29 5.61 -2.87 -22.04
N VAL A 30 5.32 -4.17 -22.07
CA VAL A 30 4.26 -4.80 -21.25
C VAL A 30 4.91 -5.69 -20.20
N VAL A 31 4.67 -5.39 -18.92
CA VAL A 31 5.10 -6.23 -17.79
C VAL A 31 3.88 -6.96 -17.23
N ILE A 32 3.97 -8.29 -17.12
CA ILE A 32 2.89 -9.13 -16.56
C ILE A 32 3.34 -9.67 -15.20
N HIS A 33 2.65 -9.23 -14.15
CA HIS A 33 2.82 -9.79 -12.82
C HIS A 33 1.78 -10.88 -12.60
N VAL A 34 2.25 -12.12 -12.46
CA VAL A 34 1.38 -13.25 -12.12
C VAL A 34 1.40 -13.40 -10.61
N HIS A 35 0.31 -13.04 -9.95
CA HIS A 35 0.13 -13.32 -8.54
C HIS A 35 -0.33 -14.78 -8.40
N PRO A 36 0.53 -15.71 -7.95
CA PRO A 36 0.04 -17.03 -7.58
C PRO A 36 -0.99 -16.84 -6.47
N ARG A 37 -2.11 -17.58 -6.57
CA ARG A 37 -3.12 -17.55 -5.51
C ARG A 37 -2.40 -17.75 -4.16
N PRO A 38 -2.59 -16.87 -3.17
CA PRO A 38 -2.04 -17.09 -1.85
C PRO A 38 -2.45 -18.48 -1.38
N VAL A 39 -1.55 -19.18 -0.70
CA VAL A 39 -1.83 -20.48 -0.09
C VAL A 39 -2.80 -20.25 1.09
N GLY A 40 -4.06 -19.93 0.80
CA GLY A 40 -5.00 -19.39 1.78
C GLY A 40 -4.54 -18.07 2.41
N GLU A 41 -5.48 -17.36 3.03
CA GLU A 41 -5.14 -16.34 4.01
C GLU A 41 -4.63 -17.06 5.26
N ILE A 42 -3.39 -16.75 5.67
CA ILE A 42 -2.70 -17.33 6.82
C ILE A 42 -2.44 -16.24 7.87
N LEU A 43 -2.12 -15.02 7.43
CA LEU A 43 -2.02 -13.86 8.31
C LEU A 43 -3.43 -13.36 8.60
N SER A 44 -3.86 -13.41 9.86
CA SER A 44 -5.16 -12.86 10.25
C SER A 44 -5.09 -11.33 10.37
N GLU A 45 -6.25 -10.68 10.32
CA GLU A 45 -6.36 -9.24 10.57
C GLU A 45 -5.84 -8.85 11.94
N GLU A 46 -6.15 -9.64 12.96
CA GLU A 46 -5.66 -9.41 14.33
C GLU A 46 -4.13 -9.49 14.40
N THR A 47 -3.53 -10.46 13.71
CA THR A 47 -2.07 -10.60 13.67
C THR A 47 -1.40 -9.45 12.93
N PHE A 48 -2.00 -8.94 11.85
CA PHE A 48 -1.50 -7.74 11.16
C PHE A 48 -1.39 -6.56 12.12
N TRP A 49 -2.47 -6.26 12.85
CA TRP A 49 -2.47 -5.16 13.81
C TRP A 49 -1.53 -5.40 14.99
N GLN A 50 -1.44 -6.63 15.51
CA GLN A 50 -0.44 -6.98 16.54
C GLN A 50 1.01 -6.75 16.09
N ILE A 51 1.29 -6.88 14.78
CA ILE A 51 2.61 -6.57 14.23
C ILE A 51 2.80 -5.05 14.13
N ILE A 52 1.79 -4.29 13.71
CA ILE A 52 1.82 -2.82 13.70
C ILE A 52 2.03 -2.26 15.12
N ASP A 53 1.41 -2.86 16.13
CA ASP A 53 1.56 -2.46 17.54
C ASP A 53 2.99 -2.65 18.10
N LEU A 54 3.90 -3.26 17.33
CA LEU A 54 5.32 -3.36 17.69
C LEU A 54 6.11 -2.09 17.38
N LEU A 55 5.57 -1.12 16.64
CA LEU A 55 6.24 0.16 16.38
C LEU A 55 6.66 0.81 17.71
N ASP A 56 7.96 1.12 17.83
CA ASP A 56 8.54 1.66 19.08
C ASP A 56 8.48 3.19 19.09
N TRP A 57 7.30 3.72 19.41
CA TRP A 57 7.08 5.16 19.49
C TRP A 57 7.85 5.83 20.65
N ASP A 58 8.49 5.09 21.56
CA ASP A 58 9.45 5.69 22.51
C ASP A 58 10.73 6.20 21.79
N GLN A 59 10.95 5.82 20.52
CA GLN A 59 12.04 6.28 19.64
C GLN A 59 11.60 7.39 18.67
N GLU A 60 10.48 8.09 18.93
CA GLU A 60 10.01 9.18 18.07
C GLU A 60 11.15 10.17 17.72
N GLY A 61 11.28 10.47 16.42
CA GLY A 61 12.38 11.26 15.86
C GLY A 61 13.53 10.43 15.26
N ASP A 62 13.52 9.12 15.45
CA ASP A 62 14.36 8.14 14.75
C ASP A 62 13.49 7.07 14.10
N ASP A 63 13.04 7.37 12.89
CA ASP A 63 12.15 6.52 12.10
C ASP A 63 12.67 5.08 11.91
N GLU A 64 13.99 4.91 11.74
CA GLU A 64 14.61 3.59 11.62
C GLU A 64 14.47 2.79 12.92
N ALA A 65 14.65 3.45 14.06
CA ALA A 65 14.48 2.84 15.37
C ALA A 65 13.00 2.51 15.68
N VAL A 66 12.06 3.35 15.27
CA VAL A 66 10.62 3.12 15.46
C VAL A 66 10.16 1.86 14.71
N VAL A 67 10.60 1.65 13.46
CA VAL A 67 10.16 0.49 12.65
C VAL A 67 10.94 -0.79 12.89
N GLU A 68 12.13 -0.71 13.49
CA GLU A 68 13.01 -1.87 13.67
C GLU A 68 12.34 -3.09 14.35
N PRO A 69 11.52 -2.94 15.41
CA PRO A 69 10.85 -4.09 16.02
C PRO A 69 9.90 -4.83 15.07
N VAL A 70 9.17 -4.08 14.23
CA VAL A 70 8.28 -4.63 13.19
C VAL A 70 9.10 -5.43 12.18
N THR A 71 10.15 -4.80 11.62
CA THR A 71 11.03 -5.41 10.62
C THR A 71 11.73 -6.65 11.17
N ALA A 72 12.24 -6.60 12.40
CA ALA A 72 12.89 -7.72 13.07
C ALA A 72 11.92 -8.87 13.39
N HIS A 73 10.66 -8.56 13.70
CA HIS A 73 9.62 -9.58 13.89
C HIS A 73 9.29 -10.27 12.57
N LEU A 74 8.98 -9.50 11.52
CA LEU A 74 8.64 -10.00 10.19
C LEU A 74 9.75 -10.90 9.62
N ALA A 75 11.02 -10.53 9.78
CA ALA A 75 12.16 -11.32 9.27
C ALA A 75 12.24 -12.75 9.85
N LYS A 76 11.68 -12.96 11.06
CA LYS A 76 11.61 -14.28 11.71
C LYS A 76 10.47 -15.14 11.16
N LEU A 77 9.44 -14.53 10.58
CA LEU A 77 8.28 -15.25 10.02
C LEU A 77 8.60 -15.90 8.67
N PRO A 78 7.86 -16.95 8.24
CA PRO A 78 7.92 -17.47 6.88
C PRO A 78 7.72 -16.37 5.83
N VAL A 79 8.39 -16.48 4.67
CA VAL A 79 8.28 -15.51 3.56
C VAL A 79 6.82 -15.25 3.16
N ALA A 80 5.98 -16.29 3.15
CA ALA A 80 4.56 -16.15 2.84
C ALA A 80 3.81 -15.21 3.78
N LEU A 81 4.22 -15.09 5.06
CA LEU A 81 3.62 -14.15 6.01
C LEU A 81 4.15 -12.72 5.84
N ILE A 82 5.39 -12.54 5.37
CA ILE A 82 5.92 -11.22 4.99
C ILE A 82 5.12 -10.68 3.79
N TYR A 83 4.88 -11.53 2.80
CA TYR A 83 4.06 -11.23 1.63
C TYR A 83 2.61 -10.87 2.01
N GLN A 84 1.98 -11.67 2.87
CA GLN A 84 0.62 -11.37 3.33
C GLN A 84 0.54 -10.14 4.24
N PHE A 85 1.60 -9.82 4.98
CA PHE A 85 1.67 -8.55 5.71
C PHE A 85 1.65 -7.37 4.73
N LEU A 86 2.46 -7.42 3.67
CA LEU A 86 2.46 -6.39 2.64
C LEU A 86 1.11 -6.32 1.90
N ASP A 87 0.46 -7.44 1.62
CA ASP A 87 -0.89 -7.44 1.03
C ASP A 87 -1.89 -6.71 1.94
N LYS A 88 -1.88 -7.00 3.25
CA LYS A 88 -2.78 -6.34 4.20
C LYS A 88 -2.48 -4.85 4.35
N LEU A 89 -1.20 -4.48 4.44
CA LEU A 89 -0.80 -3.08 4.44
C LEU A 89 -1.32 -2.37 3.18
N SER A 90 -1.12 -2.98 2.01
CA SER A 90 -1.60 -2.42 0.75
C SER A 90 -3.11 -2.24 0.70
N GLU A 91 -3.87 -3.18 1.28
CA GLU A 91 -5.32 -3.09 1.38
C GLU A 91 -5.73 -1.88 2.23
N LYS A 92 -5.09 -1.65 3.39
CA LYS A 92 -5.42 -0.52 4.27
C LYS A 92 -5.12 0.82 3.63
N LEU A 93 -3.96 0.92 2.98
CA LEU A 93 -3.59 2.12 2.25
C LEU A 93 -4.53 2.38 1.06
N TYR A 94 -4.92 1.33 0.33
CA TYR A 94 -5.89 1.43 -0.76
C TYR A 94 -7.28 1.86 -0.28
N GLN A 95 -7.74 1.37 0.88
CA GLN A 95 -9.02 1.77 1.48
C GLN A 95 -9.07 3.27 1.83
N LEU A 96 -7.93 3.85 2.22
CA LEU A 96 -7.80 5.28 2.51
C LEU A 96 -7.51 6.13 1.25
N ASP A 97 -7.22 5.52 0.10
CA ASP A 97 -7.00 6.22 -1.17
C ASP A 97 -8.33 6.72 -1.75
N THR A 98 -8.91 7.75 -1.14
CA THR A 98 -10.16 8.34 -1.62
C THR A 98 -10.07 9.85 -1.68
N ARG A 99 -10.86 10.45 -2.57
CA ARG A 99 -10.97 11.90 -2.69
C ARG A 99 -11.34 12.56 -1.35
N ALA A 100 -12.23 11.93 -0.58
CA ALA A 100 -12.67 12.46 0.72
C ALA A 100 -11.53 12.54 1.74
N HIS A 101 -10.66 11.52 1.82
CA HIS A 101 -9.48 11.57 2.69
C HIS A 101 -8.45 12.58 2.18
N ALA A 102 -8.21 12.59 0.87
CA ALA A 102 -7.28 13.52 0.25
C ALA A 102 -7.69 14.99 0.45
N GLU A 103 -8.99 15.31 0.41
CA GLU A 103 -9.50 16.67 0.67
C GLU A 103 -9.31 17.12 2.13
N ASN A 104 -8.99 16.21 3.05
CA ASN A 104 -8.75 16.46 4.48
C ASN A 104 -7.28 16.25 4.90
N SER A 105 -6.33 16.15 3.96
CA SER A 105 -4.89 15.96 4.26
C SER A 105 -4.16 17.28 4.58
N GLY A 106 -4.72 18.09 5.48
CA GLY A 106 -4.11 19.33 5.97
C GLY A 106 -3.60 20.28 4.87
N ASP A 107 -2.34 20.71 4.98
CA ASP A 107 -1.67 21.59 4.01
C ASP A 107 -1.52 20.95 2.61
N ASN A 108 -1.51 19.61 2.53
CA ASN A 108 -1.51 18.85 1.29
C ASN A 108 -2.93 18.47 0.82
N ALA A 109 -3.98 19.11 1.34
CA ALA A 109 -5.34 18.75 0.97
C ALA A 109 -5.60 18.88 -0.54
N TYR A 110 -6.21 17.84 -1.13
CA TYR A 110 -6.59 17.84 -2.53
C TYR A 110 -7.58 18.97 -2.82
N ARG A 111 -7.25 19.82 -3.79
CA ARG A 111 -8.13 20.86 -4.30
C ARG A 111 -8.01 20.89 -5.83
N PRO A 112 -9.13 20.98 -6.57
CA PRO A 112 -9.07 21.12 -8.02
C PRO A 112 -8.22 22.32 -8.41
N ASN A 113 -7.25 22.10 -9.31
CA ASN A 113 -6.32 23.12 -9.81
C ASN A 113 -5.30 23.66 -8.78
N ALA A 114 -5.09 22.96 -7.65
CA ALA A 114 -3.97 23.21 -6.75
C ALA A 114 -2.91 22.12 -6.89
N HIS A 115 -1.70 22.39 -6.38
CA HIS A 115 -0.69 21.35 -6.22
C HIS A 115 -1.14 20.35 -5.16
N PHE A 116 -0.98 19.06 -5.46
CA PHE A 116 -1.26 17.96 -4.55
C PHE A 116 -0.11 16.97 -4.67
N SER A 117 0.59 16.73 -3.56
CA SER A 117 1.67 15.74 -3.53
C SER A 117 1.09 14.37 -3.26
N VAL A 118 1.17 13.50 -4.27
CA VAL A 118 0.70 12.12 -4.21
C VAL A 118 1.48 11.28 -3.21
N ASP A 119 2.77 11.59 -3.03
CA ASP A 119 3.66 10.88 -2.11
C ASP A 119 3.33 11.26 -0.67
N LEU A 120 3.17 12.56 -0.38
CA LEU A 120 2.78 13.01 0.96
C LEU A 120 1.45 12.39 1.40
N PHE A 121 0.45 12.36 0.51
CA PHE A 121 -0.83 11.70 0.83
C PHE A 121 -0.68 10.19 1.07
N LEU A 122 0.23 9.50 0.37
CA LEU A 122 0.55 8.11 0.69
C LEU A 122 1.18 7.99 2.09
N TYR A 123 2.06 8.91 2.47
CA TYR A 123 2.72 8.89 3.78
C TYR A 123 1.76 9.27 4.92
N ASP A 124 0.79 10.14 4.68
CA ASP A 124 -0.29 10.46 5.62
C ASP A 124 -1.14 9.21 5.88
N ARG A 125 -1.49 8.46 4.83
CA ARG A 125 -2.18 7.17 4.96
C ARG A 125 -1.34 6.13 5.72
N CYS A 126 -0.02 6.13 5.53
CA CYS A 126 0.88 5.30 6.33
C CYS A 126 0.85 5.69 7.81
N CYS A 127 0.81 6.99 8.13
CA CYS A 127 0.67 7.49 9.50
C CYS A 127 -0.64 7.00 10.14
N VAL A 128 -1.76 7.02 9.40
CA VAL A 128 -3.04 6.49 9.88
C VAL A 128 -2.92 5.01 10.27
N VAL A 129 -2.32 4.18 9.40
CA VAL A 129 -2.14 2.75 9.69
C VAL A 129 -1.17 2.54 10.86
N ALA A 130 -0.09 3.32 10.95
CA ALA A 130 0.93 3.21 11.98
C ALA A 130 0.42 3.58 13.39
N ASN A 131 -0.61 4.42 13.48
CA ASN A 131 -1.33 4.74 14.73
C ASN A 131 -2.28 3.61 15.20
N GLY A 132 -2.29 2.50 14.48
CA GLY A 132 -2.93 1.27 14.89
C GLY A 132 -4.39 1.17 14.50
N ARG A 133 -4.97 0.03 14.86
CA ARG A 133 -6.27 -0.41 14.36
C ARG A 133 -7.40 0.57 14.62
N GLN A 134 -7.50 1.06 15.86
CA GLN A 134 -8.62 1.91 16.26
C GLN A 134 -8.62 3.21 15.47
N PHE A 135 -7.46 3.87 15.38
CA PHE A 135 -7.35 5.13 14.64
C PHE A 135 -7.61 4.93 13.15
N PHE A 136 -7.10 3.85 12.56
CA PHE A 136 -7.43 3.47 11.19
C PHE A 136 -8.94 3.32 10.96
N GLU A 137 -9.64 2.59 11.82
CA GLU A 137 -11.09 2.38 11.71
C GLU A 137 -11.88 3.69 11.87
N GLU A 138 -11.42 4.59 12.75
CA GLU A 138 -12.01 5.92 12.94
C GLU A 138 -11.84 6.81 11.71
N VAL A 139 -10.62 6.92 11.16
CA VAL A 139 -10.35 7.73 9.96
C VAL A 139 -11.06 7.16 8.74
N LEU A 140 -11.10 5.84 8.59
CA LEU A 140 -11.82 5.20 7.49
C LEU A 140 -13.32 5.53 7.51
N ALA A 141 -13.91 5.68 8.70
CA ALA A 141 -15.31 6.05 8.87
C ALA A 141 -15.56 7.56 8.75
N ASP A 142 -14.58 8.38 9.13
CA ASP A 142 -14.64 9.84 9.10
C ASP A 142 -13.35 10.44 8.52
N PRO A 143 -13.34 10.77 7.22
CA PRO A 143 -12.17 11.34 6.55
C PRO A 143 -11.67 12.66 7.14
N THR A 144 -12.49 13.37 7.94
CA THR A 144 -12.08 14.61 8.60
C THR A 144 -11.09 14.40 9.73
N LEU A 145 -10.87 13.14 10.13
CA LEU A 145 -9.88 12.74 11.13
C LEU A 145 -8.50 12.44 10.53
N MET A 146 -8.32 12.64 9.22
CA MET A 146 -6.99 12.53 8.59
C MET A 146 -5.96 13.36 9.35
N PRO A 147 -4.75 12.83 9.60
CA PRO A 147 -3.71 13.56 10.30
C PRO A 147 -3.32 14.83 9.52
N GLU A 148 -3.21 15.93 10.25
CA GLU A 148 -2.64 17.18 9.74
C GLU A 148 -1.15 17.22 10.10
N ASP A 149 -0.30 17.49 9.12
CA ASP A 149 1.16 17.67 9.29
C ASP A 149 1.91 16.48 9.92
N LEU A 150 1.34 15.26 9.86
CA LEU A 150 1.97 14.03 10.31
C LEU A 150 1.97 12.98 9.19
N SER A 151 3.14 12.39 8.96
CA SER A 151 3.35 11.37 7.93
C SER A 151 4.27 10.27 8.46
N PHE A 152 4.22 9.08 7.87
CA PHE A 152 5.06 7.96 8.29
C PHE A 152 5.43 7.03 7.13
N GLU A 153 6.23 7.56 6.19
CA GLU A 153 6.80 6.83 5.05
C GLU A 153 7.50 5.48 5.42
N PRO A 154 8.27 5.37 6.52
CA PRO A 154 9.05 4.16 6.83
C PRO A 154 8.25 2.85 6.84
N LEU A 155 6.94 2.93 7.11
CA LEU A 155 6.05 1.77 7.11
C LEU A 155 6.04 1.03 5.77
N LEU A 156 6.25 1.72 4.65
CA LEU A 156 6.26 1.11 3.30
C LEU A 156 7.38 0.07 3.13
N TYR A 157 8.48 0.21 3.87
CA TYR A 157 9.69 -0.58 3.67
C TYR A 157 9.82 -1.78 4.60
N VAL A 158 9.03 -1.85 5.68
CA VAL A 158 9.21 -2.89 6.72
C VAL A 158 9.11 -4.32 6.17
N ALA A 159 8.29 -4.55 5.14
CA ALA A 159 8.15 -5.86 4.49
C ALA A 159 9.34 -6.20 3.59
N SER A 160 9.80 -5.25 2.75
CA SER A 160 10.96 -5.46 1.88
C SER A 160 12.24 -5.65 2.69
N ASP A 161 12.40 -4.87 3.75
CA ASP A 161 13.58 -4.92 4.62
C ASP A 161 13.61 -6.22 5.42
N ALA A 162 12.44 -6.67 5.91
CA ALA A 162 12.32 -7.95 6.58
C ALA A 162 12.61 -9.13 5.62
N TYR A 163 12.15 -9.04 4.38
CA TYR A 163 12.43 -10.04 3.35
C TYR A 163 13.93 -10.11 3.04
N GLU A 164 14.57 -8.96 2.83
CA GLU A 164 16.00 -8.88 2.56
C GLU A 164 16.81 -9.39 3.74
N ARG A 165 16.49 -8.95 4.97
CA ARG A 165 17.12 -9.46 6.19
C ARG A 165 17.00 -10.97 6.33
N LYS A 166 15.85 -11.55 5.97
CA LYS A 166 15.60 -12.99 6.05
C LYS A 166 16.35 -13.78 4.99
N THR A 167 16.37 -13.30 3.76
CA THR A 167 16.77 -14.09 2.58
C THR A 167 18.15 -13.71 2.04
N GLY A 168 18.68 -12.56 2.46
CA GLY A 168 19.88 -11.93 1.90
C GLY A 168 19.69 -11.41 0.48
N LYS A 169 18.44 -11.15 0.04
CA LYS A 169 18.10 -10.74 -1.32
C LYS A 169 17.01 -9.67 -1.32
N PRO A 170 17.05 -8.69 -2.24
CA PRO A 170 15.97 -7.72 -2.38
C PRO A 170 14.64 -8.37 -2.80
N MET A 171 13.53 -7.76 -2.39
CA MET A 171 12.16 -8.20 -2.70
C MET A 171 11.69 -7.70 -4.08
N GLU A 172 12.33 -8.18 -5.15
CA GLU A 172 12.08 -7.65 -6.51
C GLU A 172 10.83 -8.22 -7.19
N ASN A 173 10.42 -9.43 -6.84
CA ASN A 173 9.44 -10.21 -7.60
C ASN A 173 8.09 -10.38 -6.90
N TYR A 174 7.76 -9.49 -5.97
CA TYR A 174 6.49 -9.51 -5.28
C TYR A 174 5.80 -8.15 -5.37
N LEU A 175 4.59 -8.15 -5.92
CA LEU A 175 3.71 -7.01 -5.88
C LEU A 175 2.58 -7.28 -4.88
N PRO A 176 2.22 -6.29 -4.03
CA PRO A 176 1.06 -6.39 -3.18
C PRO A 176 -0.22 -6.63 -3.99
N THR A 177 -1.21 -7.19 -3.33
CA THR A 177 -2.53 -7.45 -3.92
C THR A 177 -3.25 -6.18 -4.35
N TYR A 178 -3.11 -5.09 -3.60
CA TYR A 178 -3.67 -3.79 -3.93
C TYR A 178 -2.56 -2.82 -4.33
N ASN A 179 -2.78 -2.02 -5.37
CA ASN A 179 -1.88 -0.92 -5.67
C ASN A 179 -2.18 0.22 -4.69
N TYR A 180 -1.30 0.45 -3.70
CA TYR A 180 -1.52 1.48 -2.69
C TYR A 180 -1.16 2.90 -3.15
N GLU A 181 -0.57 3.05 -4.34
CA GLU A 181 -0.24 4.35 -4.91
C GLU A 181 -1.49 5.24 -5.02
N THR A 182 -1.31 6.54 -4.80
CA THR A 182 -2.42 7.50 -4.83
C THR A 182 -3.13 7.50 -6.20
N PHE A 183 -4.47 7.60 -6.19
CA PHE A 183 -5.37 7.46 -7.35
C PHE A 183 -5.57 6.04 -7.88
N SER A 184 -5.10 5.01 -7.19
CA SER A 184 -5.28 3.62 -7.62
C SER A 184 -6.68 3.09 -7.29
N ASN A 185 -7.31 3.58 -6.23
CA ASN A 185 -8.68 3.23 -5.90
C ASN A 185 -9.67 4.04 -6.73
N LEU A 186 -9.86 3.65 -7.99
CA LEU A 186 -10.69 4.39 -8.95
C LEU A 186 -12.08 4.71 -8.41
N GLU A 187 -12.74 3.75 -7.72
CA GLU A 187 -14.05 3.95 -7.09
C GLU A 187 -14.01 5.02 -5.98
N GLY A 188 -12.93 5.05 -5.18
CA GLY A 188 -12.72 6.05 -4.13
C GLY A 188 -12.48 7.48 -4.65
N TRP A 189 -12.24 7.65 -5.94
CA TRP A 189 -11.97 8.93 -6.59
C TRP A 189 -13.06 9.37 -7.58
N GLU A 190 -14.13 8.59 -7.76
CA GLU A 190 -15.29 9.02 -8.55
C GLU A 190 -15.95 10.26 -7.93
N GLU A 191 -16.39 11.20 -8.76
CA GLU A 191 -17.14 12.37 -8.28
C GLU A 191 -18.53 11.92 -7.82
N VAL A 192 -18.90 12.30 -6.59
CA VAL A 192 -20.26 12.10 -6.04
C VAL A 192 -21.18 13.24 -6.47
#